data_AF-A0A847XMP8-F1
#
_entry.id   AF-A0A847XMP8-F1
#
_cell.length_a   1.000
_cell.length_b   1.000
_cell.length_c   1.000
_cell.angle_alpha   90.00
_cell.angle_beta   90.00
_cell.angle_gamma   90.00
#
_symmetry.space_group_name_H-M   'P 1'
#
loop_
_entity.id
_entity.type
_entity.pdbx_description
1 polymer ?
#
loop_
_entity_poly.entity_id
_entity_poly.type
_entity_poly.pdbx_seq_one_letter_code
_entity_poly.pdbx_strand_id
1 'polypeptide(L)' 'KSRAHRQTELIRFVNWYNTVKPHRGINNQTPLERLTEYFYPTEL' A
#
# COMPACT_ATOMS: atom_id res chain seq x y z
N LYS A 1 -22.29 -6.86 12.27
CA LYS A 1 -20.82 -6.63 12.24
C LYS A 1 -20.42 -5.71 13.40
N SER A 2 -19.49 -6.12 14.28
CA SER A 2 -19.02 -5.29 15.41
C SER A 2 -18.05 -4.19 14.98
N ARG A 3 -17.79 -3.19 15.84
CA ARG A 3 -16.77 -2.15 15.61
C ARG A 3 -15.38 -2.76 15.42
N ALA A 4 -15.01 -3.72 16.27
CA ALA A 4 -13.73 -4.43 16.17
C ALA A 4 -13.58 -5.14 14.82
N HIS A 5 -14.63 -5.84 14.36
CA HIS A 5 -14.60 -6.52 13.07
C HIS A 5 -14.36 -5.55 11.91
N ARG A 6 -15.07 -4.41 11.88
CA ARG A 6 -14.86 -3.37 10.84
C ARG A 6 -13.43 -2.81 10.87
N GLN A 7 -12.88 -2.61 12.06
CA GLN A 7 -11.50 -2.13 12.21
C GLN A 7 -10.49 -3.14 11.66
N THR A 8 -10.68 -4.44 11.94
CA THR A 8 -9.83 -5.49 11.40
C THR A 8 -9.93 -5.58 9.87
N GLU A 9 -11.14 -5.49 9.31
CA GLU A 9 -11.35 -5.47 7.85
C GLU A 9 -10.63 -4.27 7.21
N LEU A 10 -10.73 -3.08 7.81
CA LEU A 10 -10.05 -1.88 7.33
C LEU A 10 -8.52 -2.04 7.36
N ILE A 11 -7.95 -2.53 8.46
CA ILE A 11 -6.50 -2.75 8.57
C ILE A 11 -6.00 -3.70 7.48
N ARG A 12 -6.73 -4.82 7.26
CA ARG A 12 -6.39 -5.78 6.19
C ARG A 12 -6.44 -5.14 4.81
N PHE A 13 -7.48 -4.34 4.55
CA PHE A 13 -7.61 -3.63 3.28
C PHE A 13 -6.46 -2.63 3.05
N VAL A 14 -6.14 -1.81 4.05
CA VAL A 14 -5.07 -0.81 3.97
C VAL A 14 -3.72 -1.49 3.74
N ASN A 15 -3.43 -2.59 4.45
CA ASN A 15 -2.19 -3.35 4.24
C ASN A 15 -2.11 -3.91 2.82
N TRP A 16 -3.15 -4.61 2.37
CA TRP A 16 -3.18 -5.17 1.01
C TRP A 16 -3.05 -4.10 -0.08
N TYR A 17 -3.73 -2.97 0.06
CA TYR A 17 -3.70 -1.88 -0.93
C TYR A 17 -2.30 -1.26 -1.03
N ASN A 18 -1.62 -1.08 0.09
CA ASN A 18 -0.34 -0.38 0.15
C ASN A 18 0.87 -1.29 -0.13
N THR A 19 0.80 -2.59 0.16
CA THR A 19 1.98 -3.48 0.10
C THR A 19 1.83 -4.69 -0.83
N VAL A 20 0.66 -4.94 -1.41
CA VAL A 20 0.43 -6.11 -2.27
C VAL A 20 -0.19 -5.75 -3.62
N LYS A 21 -1.17 -4.84 -3.65
CA LYS A 21 -1.90 -4.49 -4.88
C LYS A 21 -1.08 -3.55 -5.76
N PRO A 22 -0.72 -3.95 -6.99
CA PRO A 22 -0.15 -3.02 -7.97
C PRO A 22 -1.23 -2.10 -8.56
N HIS A 23 -0.87 -0.86 -8.88
CA HIS A 23 -1.79 0.12 -9.47
C HIS A 23 -1.26 0.69 -10.77
N ARG A 24 -2.11 0.68 -11.81
CA ARG A 24 -1.74 1.13 -13.16
C ARG A 24 -1.27 2.59 -13.22
N GLY A 25 -1.84 3.46 -12.37
CA GLY A 25 -1.49 4.88 -12.32
C GLY A 25 -0.09 5.18 -11.78
N ILE A 26 0.58 4.19 -11.19
CA ILE A 26 1.96 4.28 -10.69
C ILE A 26 2.81 3.14 -11.26
N ASN A 27 2.76 2.96 -12.58
CA ASN A 27 3.58 1.98 -13.31
C ASN A 27 3.42 0.52 -12.81
N ASN A 28 2.23 0.15 -12.36
CA ASN A 28 1.94 -1.16 -11.75
C ASN A 28 2.77 -1.45 -10.48
N GLN A 29 3.23 -0.42 -9.78
CA GLN A 29 3.81 -0.56 -8.44
C GLN A 29 2.73 -0.51 -7.37
N THR A 30 3.05 -1.03 -6.19
CA THR A 30 2.33 -0.73 -4.96
C THR A 30 2.67 0.69 -4.49
N PRO A 31 1.80 1.34 -3.69
CA PRO A 31 2.08 2.65 -3.13
C PRO A 31 3.36 2.66 -2.27
N LEU A 32 3.60 1.60 -1.49
CA LEU A 32 4.81 1.50 -0.67
C LEU A 32 6.06 1.50 -1.55
N GLU A 33 6.12 0.68 -2.60
CA GLU A 33 7.26 0.65 -3.53
C GLU A 33 7.51 2.02 -4.16
N ARG A 34 6.45 2.67 -4.67
CA ARG A 34 6.58 3.99 -5.30
C ARG A 34 7.12 5.06 -4.35
N LEU A 35 6.68 5.02 -3.08
CA LEU A 35 7.14 5.93 -2.03
C LEU A 35 8.59 5.60 -1.64
N THR A 36 8.94 4.32 -1.51
CA THR A 36 10.32 3.90 -1.24
C THR A 36 11.27 4.42 -2.31
N GLU A 37 10.93 4.27 -3.60
CA GLU A 37 11.74 4.81 -4.71
C GLU A 37 11.84 6.34 -4.68
N TYR A 38 10.78 7.03 -4.27
CA TYR A 38 10.77 8.50 -4.20
C TYR A 38 11.64 9.04 -3.06
N PHE A 39 11.58 8.43 -1.88
CA PHE A 39 12.28 8.91 -0.69
C PHE A 39 13.70 8.33 -0.54
N TYR A 40 13.95 7.15 -1.10
CA TYR A 40 15.22 6.43 -1.00
C TYR A 40 15.70 5.94 -2.38
N PRO A 41 15.94 6.84 -3.35
CA PRO A 41 16.58 6.43 -4.60
C PRO A 41 17.95 5.83 -4.29
N THR A 42 18.27 4.68 -4.89
CA THR A 42 19.54 3.92 -4.72
C THR A 42 20.77 4.61 -5.34
N GLU A 43 20.87 5.93 -5.16
CA GLU A 43 21.92 6.87 -5.61
C GLU A 43 21.72 7.58 -6.97
N LEU A 44 22.16 8.85 -6.97
CA LEU A 44 22.28 9.81 -8.08
C LEU A 44 23.50 9.50 -8.96
#